data_AF-A0A2M7XTD7-F1
#
_entry.id   AF-A0A2M7XTD7-F1
#
_cell.length_a   1.000
_cell.length_b   1.000
_cell.length_c   1.000
_cell.angle_alpha   90.00
_cell.angle_beta   90.00
_cell.angle_gamma   90.00
#
_symmetry.space_group_name_H-M   'P 1'
#
loop_
_entity.id
_entity.type
_entity.pdbx_description
1 polymer ?
#
loop_
_entity_poly.entity_id
_entity_poly.type
_entity_poly.pdbx_seq_one_letter_code
_entity_poly.pdbx_strand_id
1 'polypeptide(L)'
;MSIKRGQELEVEIESLAYGGKGVVHVDTLAIFVERALPGQKMRIRIKKKRNNYADAYPIEILQPAPNQIEAKCPHFGVCGGCLLQNLSYEDQLVVKTQQVRDLIQR
;
A
#
# COMPACT_ATOMS: atom_id res chain seq x y z
N MET A 1 16.59 -13.36 0.28
CA MET A 1 16.01 -14.60 0.88
C MET A 1 14.69 -14.92 0.17
N SER A 2 14.28 -16.18 0.01
CA SER A 2 13.04 -16.47 -0.75
C SER A 2 11.80 -16.24 0.10
N ILE A 3 11.02 -15.20 -0.22
CA ILE A 3 9.76 -14.87 0.45
C ILE A 3 8.73 -15.99 0.22
N LYS A 4 8.07 -16.45 1.28
CA LYS A 4 7.07 -17.53 1.25
C LYS A 4 5.68 -17.05 1.64
N ARG A 5 4.65 -17.76 1.17
CA ARG A 5 3.26 -17.55 1.62
C ARG A 5 3.17 -17.76 3.13
N GLY A 6 2.44 -16.88 3.82
CA GLY A 6 2.26 -16.92 5.27
C GLY A 6 3.41 -16.30 6.07
N GLN A 7 4.52 -15.93 5.42
CA GLN A 7 5.60 -15.21 6.08
C GLN A 7 5.13 -13.82 6.52
N GLU A 8 5.63 -13.38 7.68
CA GLU A 8 5.43 -12.04 8.19
C GLU A 8 6.68 -11.20 8.00
N LEU A 9 6.49 -9.93 7.68
CA LEU A 9 7.56 -8.96 7.45
C LEU A 9 7.15 -7.64 8.08
N GLU A 10 8.10 -6.94 8.67
CA GLU A 10 7.94 -5.53 9.02
C GLU A 10 8.49 -4.70 7.88
N VAL A 11 7.66 -3.78 7.37
CA VAL A 11 7.95 -3.01 6.17
C VAL A 11 7.53 -1.56 6.37
N GLU A 12 8.20 -0.67 5.66
CA GLU A 12 7.75 0.70 5.44
C GLU A 12 7.18 0.80 4.02
N ILE A 13 5.97 1.35 3.90
CA ILE A 13 5.29 1.47 2.62
C ILE A 13 5.91 2.63 1.84
N GLU A 14 6.41 2.36 0.65
CA GLU A 14 7.14 3.34 -0.16
C GLU A 14 6.20 4.23 -0.98
N SER A 15 5.19 3.61 -1.60
CA SER A 15 4.32 4.29 -2.57
C SER A 15 2.96 3.60 -2.72
N LEU A 16 2.10 4.15 -3.59
CA LEU A 16 0.80 3.57 -3.94
C LEU A 16 0.76 3.16 -5.41
N ALA A 17 0.48 1.89 -5.65
CA ALA A 17 0.15 1.38 -6.97
C ALA A 17 -1.22 1.89 -7.44
N TYR A 18 -1.45 1.78 -8.75
CA TYR A 18 -2.78 1.95 -9.31
C TYR A 18 -3.80 1.05 -8.58
N GLY A 19 -4.95 1.59 -8.22
CA GLY A 19 -5.94 0.89 -7.39
C GLY A 19 -5.66 0.95 -5.87
N GLY A 20 -4.77 1.83 -5.42
CA GLY A 20 -4.66 2.22 -4.00
C GLY A 20 -4.02 1.17 -3.08
N LYS A 21 -3.27 0.22 -3.64
CA LYS A 21 -2.46 -0.71 -2.85
C LYS A 21 -1.12 -0.09 -2.51
N GLY A 22 -0.66 -0.25 -1.27
CA GLY A 22 0.70 0.07 -0.89
C GLY A 22 1.71 -0.80 -1.64
N VAL A 23 2.87 -0.24 -1.94
CA VAL A 23 3.99 -0.95 -2.56
C VAL A 23 5.19 -0.85 -1.64
N VAL A 24 5.87 -1.98 -1.44
CA VAL A 24 7.20 -2.03 -0.85
C VAL A 24 8.05 -3.02 -1.65
N HIS A 25 9.34 -2.73 -1.77
CA HIS A 25 10.30 -3.65 -2.38
C HIS A 25 11.13 -4.32 -1.29
N VAL A 26 11.07 -5.65 -1.25
CA VAL A 26 11.95 -6.45 -0.38
C VAL A 26 12.86 -7.28 -1.26
N ASP A 27 14.16 -7.10 -1.11
CA ASP A 27 15.19 -7.55 -2.05
C ASP A 27 14.92 -6.99 -3.47
N THR A 28 14.34 -7.81 -4.34
CA THR A 28 13.94 -7.45 -5.72
C THR A 28 12.45 -7.70 -5.99
N LEU A 29 11.71 -8.13 -4.98
CA LEU A 29 10.31 -8.52 -5.13
C LEU A 29 9.40 -7.36 -4.71
N ALA A 30 8.57 -6.88 -5.64
CA ALA A 30 7.50 -5.95 -5.32
C ALA A 30 6.41 -6.66 -4.50
N ILE A 31 6.03 -6.08 -3.37
CA ILE A 31 4.96 -6.58 -2.50
C ILE A 31 3.84 -5.55 -2.47
N PHE A 32 2.65 -5.96 -2.90
CA PHE A 32 1.45 -5.14 -2.88
C PHE A 32 0.68 -5.39 -1.58
N VAL A 33 0.48 -4.34 -0.79
CA VAL A 33 -0.16 -4.39 0.52
C VAL A 33 -1.53 -3.72 0.44
N GLU A 34 -2.58 -4.45 0.81
CA GLU A 34 -3.93 -3.90 0.88
C GLU A 34 -4.03 -2.84 1.99
N ARG A 35 -4.72 -1.71 1.76
CA ARG A 35 -5.02 -0.68 2.77
C ARG A 35 -3.80 -0.07 3.47
N ALA A 36 -2.70 0.03 2.75
CA ALA A 36 -1.46 0.66 3.20
C ALA A 36 -1.34 2.08 2.62
N LEU A 37 -0.73 2.99 3.37
CA LEU A 37 -0.40 4.35 2.93
C LEU A 37 1.11 4.58 2.89
N PRO A 38 1.64 5.43 1.99
CA PRO A 38 3.06 5.77 1.96
C PRO A 38 3.57 6.32 3.30
N GLY A 39 4.77 5.93 3.71
CA GLY A 39 5.39 6.31 4.99
C GLY A 39 4.85 5.56 6.22
N GLN A 40 3.88 4.66 6.05
CA GLN A 40 3.38 3.82 7.13
C GLN A 40 4.35 2.66 7.41
N LYS A 41 4.65 2.40 8.69
CA LYS A 41 5.35 1.17 9.10
C LYS A 41 4.34 0.15 9.59
N MET A 42 4.41 -1.06 9.07
CA MET A 42 3.45 -2.10 9.42
C MET A 42 4.04 -3.50 9.36
N ARG A 43 3.47 -4.38 10.17
CA ARG A 43 3.67 -5.82 10.04
C ARG A 43 2.67 -6.34 9.02
N ILE A 44 3.17 -7.01 7.99
CA ILE A 44 2.37 -7.57 6.89
C ILE A 44 2.51 -9.08 6.85
N ARG A 45 1.49 -9.79 6.38
CA ARG A 45 1.54 -11.23 6.08
C ARG A 45 1.39 -11.49 4.60
N ILE A 46 2.30 -12.27 4.02
CA ILE A 46 2.23 -12.64 2.59
C ILE A 46 1.00 -13.51 2.32
N LYS A 47 0.05 -12.93 1.57
CA LYS A 47 -1.18 -13.59 1.08
C LYS A 47 -0.87 -14.63 0.03
N LYS A 48 -0.14 -14.20 -1.00
CA LYS A 48 0.14 -14.97 -2.20
C LYS A 48 1.47 -14.52 -2.78
N LYS A 49 2.37 -15.46 -3.01
CA LYS A 49 3.62 -15.22 -3.73
C LYS A 49 3.45 -15.62 -5.19
N ARG A 50 3.82 -14.75 -6.12
CA ARG A 50 3.93 -15.04 -7.57
C ARG A 50 5.40 -14.97 -7.98
N ASN A 51 5.69 -15.17 -9.27
CA ASN A 51 7.08 -15.14 -9.73
C ASN A 51 7.73 -13.76 -9.57
N ASN A 52 7.01 -12.70 -9.93
CA ASN A 52 7.58 -11.34 -10.01
C ASN A 52 7.05 -10.38 -8.94
N TYR A 53 6.07 -10.79 -8.14
CA TYR A 53 5.53 -9.97 -7.05
C TYR A 53 4.83 -10.85 -6.00
N ALA A 54 4.48 -10.24 -4.87
CA ALA A 54 3.60 -10.84 -3.87
C ALA A 54 2.44 -9.90 -3.51
N ASP A 55 1.31 -10.49 -3.12
CA ASP A 55 0.24 -9.78 -2.43
C ASP A 55 0.39 -10.04 -0.91
N ALA A 56 0.07 -9.05 -0.09
CA ALA A 56 0.09 -9.14 1.36
C ALA A 56 -1.10 -8.40 1.99
N TYR A 57 -1.44 -8.77 3.22
CA TYR A 57 -2.40 -8.05 4.05
C TYR A 57 -1.69 -7.42 5.24
N PRO A 58 -2.14 -6.26 5.73
CA PRO A 58 -1.66 -5.69 6.98
C PRO A 58 -2.15 -6.55 8.16
N ILE A 59 -1.26 -6.79 9.12
CA ILE A 59 -1.58 -7.42 10.41
C ILE A 59 -1.68 -6.34 11.48
N GLU A 60 -0.70 -5.43 11.49
CA GLU A 60 -0.55 -4.43 12.54
C GLU A 60 0.09 -3.17 11.96
N ILE A 61 -0.45 -1.99 12.32
CA ILE A 61 0.15 -0.70 12.01
C ILE A 61 1.10 -0.38 13.17
N LEU A 62 2.41 -0.39 12.90
CA LEU A 62 3.45 -0.09 13.88
C LEU A 62 3.69 1.42 14.00
N GLN A 63 3.57 2.14 12.88
CA GLN A 63 3.64 3.59 12.81
C GLN A 63 2.66 4.10 11.75
N PRO A 64 1.76 5.05 12.08
CA PRO A 64 0.83 5.63 11.11
C PRO A 64 1.57 6.44 10.04
N ALA A 65 0.96 6.61 8.87
CA ALA A 65 1.51 7.49 7.84
C ALA A 65 1.42 8.96 8.30
N PRO A 66 2.41 9.80 7.96
CA PRO A 66 2.48 11.19 8.42
C PRO A 66 1.30 12.05 7.94
N ASN A 67 0.70 11.71 6.80
CA ASN A 67 -0.39 12.42 6.16
C ASN A 67 -1.72 11.63 6.16
N GLN A 68 -1.84 10.64 7.05
CA GLN A 68 -3.08 9.91 7.22
C GLN A 68 -4.17 10.81 7.83
N ILE A 69 -5.36 10.82 7.23
CA ILE A 69 -6.53 11.49 7.78
C ILE A 69 -7.64 10.47 8.11
N GLU A 70 -8.59 10.88 8.93
CA GLU A 70 -9.80 10.10 9.15
C GLU A 70 -10.70 10.14 7.91
N ALA A 71 -11.17 8.97 7.49
CA ALA A 71 -12.05 8.87 6.33
C ALA A 71 -13.45 9.41 6.66
N LYS A 72 -13.98 10.27 5.78
CA LYS A 72 -15.31 10.88 5.96
C LYS A 72 -16.47 9.88 5.90
N CYS A 73 -16.31 8.81 5.12
CA CYS A 73 -17.36 7.80 4.96
C CYS A 73 -17.26 6.74 6.08
N PRO A 74 -18.34 6.50 6.84
CA PRO A 74 -18.35 5.47 7.88
C PRO A 74 -18.21 4.04 7.33
N HIS A 75 -18.42 3.85 6.02
CA HIS A 75 -18.26 2.55 5.34
C HIS A 75 -16.87 2.37 4.69
N PHE A 76 -15.97 3.34 4.88
CA PHE A 76 -14.61 3.27 4.34
C PHE A 76 -13.88 2.03 4.88
N GLY A 77 -13.16 1.34 3.99
CA GLY A 77 -12.54 0.06 4.34
C GLY A 77 -13.50 -1.13 4.42
N VAL A 78 -14.79 -1.01 4.09
CA VAL A 78 -15.71 -2.16 3.99
C VAL A 78 -16.39 -2.23 2.63
N CYS A 79 -17.02 -1.14 2.21
CA CYS A 79 -17.82 -1.10 0.97
C CYS A 79 -16.97 -1.24 -0.32
N GLY A 80 -15.70 -0.83 -0.29
CA GLY A 80 -14.79 -0.94 -1.45
C GLY A 80 -14.93 0.16 -2.51
N GLY A 81 -15.95 1.02 -2.43
CA GLY A 81 -16.15 2.12 -3.39
C GLY A 81 -15.10 3.23 -3.32
N CYS A 82 -14.46 3.42 -2.16
CA CYS A 82 -13.39 4.40 -1.99
C CYS A 82 -12.13 3.74 -1.47
N LEU A 83 -10.98 4.11 -2.04
CA LEU A 83 -9.69 3.49 -1.73
C LEU A 83 -8.75 4.42 -0.94
N LEU A 84 -8.93 5.75 -1.06
CA LEU A 84 -7.98 6.75 -0.57
C LEU A 84 -8.61 7.83 0.33
N GLN A 85 -9.79 7.62 0.91
CA GLN A 85 -10.41 8.64 1.80
C GLN A 85 -9.62 8.89 3.09
N ASN A 86 -8.67 8.02 3.41
CA ASN A 86 -7.71 8.18 4.49
C ASN A 86 -6.46 8.98 4.10
N LEU A 87 -6.46 9.63 2.93
CA LEU A 87 -5.48 10.64 2.51
C LEU A 87 -6.15 11.98 2.28
N SER A 88 -5.42 13.07 2.55
CA SER A 88 -5.83 14.42 2.16
C SER A 88 -6.11 14.50 0.66
N TYR A 89 -6.93 15.45 0.24
CA TYR A 89 -7.26 15.58 -1.18
C TYR A 89 -6.02 15.98 -1.98
N GLU A 90 -5.17 16.82 -1.40
CA GLU A 90 -3.89 17.27 -1.92
C GLU A 90 -2.96 16.07 -2.19
N ASP A 91 -2.82 15.16 -1.22
CA ASP A 91 -2.00 13.96 -1.39
C ASP A 91 -2.58 12.99 -2.43
N GLN A 92 -3.92 12.88 -2.50
CA GLN A 92 -4.55 12.08 -3.56
C GLN A 92 -4.21 12.61 -4.96
N LEU A 93 -4.13 13.93 -5.14
CA LEU A 93 -3.71 14.53 -6.41
C LEU A 93 -2.25 14.20 -6.71
N VAL A 94 -1.35 14.35 -5.73
CA VAL A 94 0.08 14.00 -5.87
C VAL A 94 0.24 12.55 -6.32
N VAL A 95 -0.41 11.62 -5.64
CA VAL A 95 -0.37 10.18 -5.98
C VAL A 95 -0.86 9.93 -7.40
N LYS A 96 -2.00 10.50 -7.79
CA LYS A 96 -2.55 10.32 -9.14
C LYS A 96 -1.66 10.92 -10.22
N THR A 97 -1.11 12.11 -9.99
CA THR A 97 -0.17 12.74 -10.92
C THR A 97 1.07 11.87 -11.11
N GLN A 98 1.63 11.33 -10.03
CA GLN A 98 2.80 10.45 -10.10
C GLN A 98 2.49 9.19 -10.90
N GLN A 99 1.34 8.56 -10.67
CA GLN A 99 0.91 7.37 -11.43
C GLN A 99 0.85 7.63 -12.94
N VAL A 100 0.39 8.81 -13.36
CA VAL A 100 0.37 9.18 -14.79
C VAL A 100 1.78 9.41 -15.32
N ARG A 101 2.66 10.08 -14.56
CA ARG A 101 4.07 10.27 -14.95
C ARG A 101 4.79 8.95 -15.14
N ASP A 102 4.60 8.02 -14.19
CA ASP A 102 5.22 6.68 -14.21
C ASP A 102 4.77 5.81 -15.40
N LEU A 103 3.65 6.15 -16.05
CA LEU A 103 3.19 5.47 -17.27
C LEU A 103 3.86 6.02 -18.53
N ILE A 104 4.24 7.31 -18.53
CA ILE A 104 4.76 8.01 -19.72
C ILE A 104 6.29 7.96 -19.78
N GLN A 105 6.96 7.92 -18.63
CA GLN A 105 8.43 7.99 -18.52
C GLN A 105 9.13 6.61 -18.57
N ARG A 106 8.45 5.57 -19.06
CA ARG A 106 8.99 4.20 -19.17
C ARG A 106 9.83 3.99 -20.42
#